data_AF-A0A3D1ENW5-F1
#
_entry.id   AF-A0A3D1ENW5-F1
#
_cell.length_a   1.000
_cell.length_b   1.000
_cell.length_c   1.000
_cell.angle_alpha   90.00
_cell.angle_beta   90.00
_cell.angle_gamma   90.00
#
_symmetry.space_group_name_H-M   'P 1'
#
loop_
_entity.id
_entity.type
_entity.pdbx_description
1 polymer ?
#
loop_
_entity_poly.entity_id
_entity_poly.type
_entity_poly.pdbx_seq_one_letter_code
_entity_poly.pdbx_strand_id
1 'polypeptide(L)'
;PRYLMGVGYEQDIVHAVRSGIDMFDCVLPTRNARNAQAFTRSGRMNLKNAKFAEDDAPIDSSCDCATCTGGYSRAYIRHLLNASESMAGSLVATHNLRHFQRLMLD
;
A
#
# COMPACT_ATOMS: atom_id res chain seq x y z
N PRO A 1 -21.54 -0.79 -16.23
CA PRO A 1 -20.44 -0.26 -15.39
C PRO A 1 -20.89 0.98 -14.60
N ARG A 2 -20.93 0.88 -13.28
CA ARG A 2 -21.21 1.95 -12.32
C ARG A 2 -19.91 2.41 -11.68
N TYR A 3 -19.61 3.70 -11.80
CA TYR A 3 -18.37 4.30 -11.32
C TYR A 3 -18.62 5.14 -10.06
N LEU A 4 -17.83 4.91 -9.02
CA LEU A 4 -17.85 5.68 -7.77
C LEU A 4 -16.56 6.48 -7.63
N MET A 5 -16.70 7.81 -7.75
CA MET A 5 -15.57 8.73 -7.76
C MET A 5 -15.02 9.00 -6.36
N GLY A 6 -13.70 8.91 -6.19
CA GLY A 6 -13.00 9.39 -5.00
C GLY A 6 -13.10 8.50 -3.75
N VAL A 7 -13.60 7.27 -3.87
CA VAL A 7 -13.70 6.30 -2.77
C VAL A 7 -12.54 5.31 -2.84
N GLY A 8 -11.88 5.04 -1.72
CA GLY A 8 -10.67 4.23 -1.75
C GLY A 8 -10.25 3.51 -0.47
N TYR A 9 -10.99 3.59 0.64
CA TYR A 9 -10.70 2.69 1.76
C TYR A 9 -11.21 1.28 1.44
N GLU A 10 -10.48 0.27 1.91
CA GLU A 10 -10.73 -1.14 1.59
C GLU A 10 -12.17 -1.54 1.96
N GLN A 11 -12.64 -1.13 3.14
CA GLN A 11 -13.99 -1.40 3.60
C GLN A 11 -15.04 -0.73 2.72
N ASP A 12 -14.83 0.53 2.33
CA ASP A 12 -15.78 1.27 1.50
C ASP A 12 -15.92 0.64 0.10
N ILE A 13 -14.80 0.22 -0.49
CA ILE A 13 -14.77 -0.49 -1.77
C ILE A 13 -15.61 -1.78 -1.67
N VAL A 14 -15.39 -2.60 -0.64
CA VAL A 14 -16.16 -3.85 -0.45
C VAL A 14 -17.66 -3.59 -0.30
N HIS A 15 -18.05 -2.57 0.47
CA HIS A 15 -19.46 -2.20 0.61
C HIS A 15 -20.06 -1.67 -0.69
N ALA A 16 -19.31 -0.89 -1.45
CA ALA A 16 -19.76 -0.33 -2.73
C ALA A 16 -19.91 -1.43 -3.81
N VAL A 17 -18.99 -2.40 -3.87
CA VAL A 17 -19.12 -3.58 -4.74
C VAL A 17 -20.39 -4.36 -4.39
N ARG A 18 -20.66 -4.60 -3.10
CA ARG A 18 -21.93 -5.21 -2.65
C ARG A 18 -23.17 -4.40 -3.01
N SER A 19 -23.02 -3.10 -3.22
CA SER A 19 -24.08 -2.19 -3.66
C SER A 19 -24.16 -2.06 -5.19
N GLY A 20 -23.37 -2.83 -5.94
CA GLY A 20 -23.36 -2.88 -7.40
C GLY A 20 -22.54 -1.79 -8.09
N ILE A 21 -21.48 -1.29 -7.44
CA ILE A 21 -20.46 -0.42 -8.07
C ILE A 21 -19.36 -1.28 -8.70
N ASP A 22 -18.94 -0.92 -9.92
CA ASP A 22 -18.01 -1.68 -10.75
C ASP A 22 -16.63 -1.03 -10.88
N MET A 23 -16.51 0.30 -10.67
CA MET A 23 -15.29 1.07 -10.90
C MET A 23 -15.04 2.09 -9.80
N PHE A 24 -13.76 2.31 -9.48
CA PHE A 24 -13.30 3.19 -8.41
C PHE A 24 -12.05 3.95 -8.83
N ASP A 25 -11.88 5.15 -8.29
CA ASP A 25 -10.61 5.87 -8.28
C ASP A 25 -10.35 6.47 -6.90
N CYS A 26 -9.09 6.51 -6.48
CA CYS A 26 -8.71 7.21 -5.29
C CYS A 26 -7.21 7.54 -5.28
N VAL A 27 -6.87 8.70 -4.74
CA VAL A 27 -5.48 9.07 -4.46
C VAL A 27 -4.92 8.39 -3.21
N LEU A 28 -5.75 7.69 -2.44
CA LEU A 28 -5.38 7.11 -1.14
C LEU A 28 -4.10 6.26 -1.19
N PRO A 29 -3.92 5.30 -2.14
CA PRO A 29 -2.75 4.42 -2.14
C PRO A 29 -1.43 5.18 -2.30
N THR A 30 -1.39 6.14 -3.22
CA THR A 30 -0.18 6.91 -3.57
C THR A 30 0.07 8.09 -2.64
N ARG A 31 -1.00 8.73 -2.12
CA ARG A 31 -0.89 9.78 -1.09
C ARG A 31 -0.35 9.21 0.22
N ASN A 32 -0.88 8.06 0.65
CA ASN A 32 -0.45 7.42 1.89
C ASN A 32 0.97 6.85 1.79
N ALA A 33 1.36 6.35 0.64
CA ALA A 33 2.73 5.90 0.39
C ALA A 33 3.78 7.00 0.67
N ARG A 34 3.53 8.22 0.17
CA ARG A 34 4.39 9.39 0.42
C ARG A 34 4.45 9.79 1.91
N ASN A 35 3.39 9.47 2.66
CA ASN A 35 3.33 9.68 4.11
C ASN A 35 3.75 8.44 4.91
N ALA A 36 4.57 7.55 4.32
CA ALA A 36 5.12 6.35 4.94
C ALA A 36 4.10 5.29 5.39
N GLN A 37 2.87 5.35 4.87
CA GLN A 37 1.82 4.38 5.19
C GLN A 37 1.72 3.32 4.10
N ALA A 38 1.93 2.07 4.49
CA ALA A 38 1.70 0.89 3.67
C ALA A 38 0.38 0.19 4.05
N PHE A 39 -0.35 -0.32 3.07
CA PHE A 39 -1.52 -1.17 3.30
C PHE A 39 -1.12 -2.65 3.30
N THR A 40 -1.65 -3.41 4.24
CA THR A 40 -1.45 -4.87 4.34
C THR A 40 -2.78 -5.51 4.70
N ARG A 41 -2.92 -6.83 4.56
CA ARG A 41 -4.14 -7.54 4.99
C ARG A 41 -4.44 -7.39 6.48
N SER A 42 -3.41 -7.16 7.29
CA SER A 42 -3.53 -6.91 8.73
C SER A 42 -3.85 -5.45 9.07
N GLY A 43 -4.07 -4.60 8.06
CA GLY A 43 -4.34 -3.18 8.19
C GLY A 43 -3.16 -2.28 7.79
N ARG A 44 -3.23 -1.02 8.22
CA ARG A 44 -2.26 0.02 7.85
C ARG A 44 -1.00 -0.06 8.70
N MET A 45 0.15 0.04 8.03
CA MET A 45 1.47 0.00 8.64
C MET A 45 2.18 1.34 8.40
N ASN A 46 2.64 1.99 9.48
CA ASN A 46 3.52 3.15 9.39
C ASN A 46 5.00 2.71 9.35
N LEU A 47 5.62 2.75 8.19
CA LEU A 47 7.00 2.30 7.97
C LEU A 47 8.05 3.17 8.68
N LYS A 48 7.71 4.38 9.14
CA LYS A 48 8.64 5.21 9.96
C LYS A 48 8.78 4.73 11.41
N ASN A 49 7.89 3.86 11.88
CA ASN A 49 7.94 3.36 13.26
C ASN A 49 9.30 2.73 13.60
N ALA A 50 9.81 3.00 14.80
CA ALA A 50 11.13 2.52 15.24
C ALA A 50 11.26 0.99 15.24
N LYS A 51 10.15 0.26 15.45
CA LYS A 51 10.12 -1.21 15.40
C LYS A 51 10.57 -1.81 14.06
N PHE A 52 10.58 -1.02 12.99
CA PHE A 52 11.00 -1.45 11.66
C PHE A 52 12.45 -1.08 11.34
N ALA A 53 13.22 -0.56 12.30
CA ALA A 53 14.60 -0.11 12.04
C ALA A 53 15.55 -1.24 11.60
N GLU A 54 15.34 -2.45 12.10
CA GLU A 54 16.17 -3.64 11.84
C GLU A 54 15.31 -4.82 11.32
N ASP A 55 14.16 -4.50 10.73
CA ASP A 55 13.23 -5.49 10.20
C ASP A 55 13.55 -5.81 8.74
N ASP A 56 14.22 -6.95 8.53
CA ASP A 56 14.63 -7.44 7.21
C ASP A 56 13.49 -8.05 6.39
N ALA A 57 12.29 -8.20 6.96
CA ALA A 57 11.15 -8.71 6.22
C ALA A 57 10.64 -7.69 5.18
N PRO A 58 10.02 -8.13 4.07
CA PRO A 58 9.31 -7.25 3.14
C PRO A 58 8.09 -6.61 3.83
N ILE A 59 7.49 -5.60 3.19
CA ILE A 59 6.26 -4.96 3.70
C ILE A 59 5.18 -6.02 4.00
N ASP A 60 4.94 -6.92 3.04
CA ASP A 60 4.05 -8.06 3.18
C ASP A 60 4.67 -9.29 2.49
N SER A 61 4.91 -10.36 3.25
CA SER A 61 5.47 -11.62 2.77
C SER A 61 4.59 -12.36 1.77
N SER A 62 3.29 -12.06 1.74
CA SER A 62 2.33 -12.65 0.80
C SER A 62 2.18 -11.82 -0.48
N CYS A 63 2.87 -10.69 -0.60
CA CYS A 63 2.76 -9.77 -1.73
C CYS A 63 3.76 -10.10 -2.84
N ASP A 64 3.26 -10.09 -4.07
CA ASP A 64 4.00 -10.38 -5.30
C ASP A 64 4.42 -9.11 -6.06
N CYS A 65 4.27 -7.92 -5.44
CA CYS A 65 4.72 -6.67 -6.05
C CYS A 65 6.25 -6.62 -6.15
N ALA A 66 6.76 -5.84 -7.11
CA ALA A 66 8.20 -5.66 -7.32
C ALA A 66 8.95 -5.15 -6.07
N THR A 67 8.28 -4.45 -5.16
CA THR A 67 8.88 -4.01 -3.89
C THR A 67 9.08 -5.17 -2.91
N CYS A 68 8.07 -6.03 -2.76
CA CYS A 68 8.16 -7.17 -1.82
C CYS A 68 9.01 -8.32 -2.38
N THR A 69 8.98 -8.55 -3.70
CA THR A 69 9.77 -9.59 -4.36
C THR A 69 11.18 -9.15 -4.74
N GLY A 70 11.41 -7.83 -4.88
CA GLY A 70 12.71 -7.26 -5.23
C GLY A 70 13.73 -7.18 -4.09
N GLY A 71 13.43 -7.75 -2.92
CA GLY A 71 14.35 -7.79 -1.77
C GLY A 71 14.41 -6.50 -0.95
N TYR A 72 13.45 -5.59 -1.10
CA TYR A 72 13.41 -4.37 -0.29
C TYR A 72 12.79 -4.65 1.09
N SER A 73 13.62 -4.60 2.14
CA SER A 73 13.17 -4.78 3.51
C SER A 73 12.45 -3.56 4.08
N ARG A 74 11.65 -3.77 5.13
CA ARG A 74 11.04 -2.66 5.89
C ARG A 74 12.09 -1.73 6.48
N ALA A 75 13.21 -2.26 6.96
CA ALA A 75 14.36 -1.49 7.44
C ALA A 75 14.93 -0.58 6.37
N TYR A 76 15.17 -1.12 5.17
CA TYR A 76 15.69 -0.34 4.06
C TYR A 76 14.72 0.76 3.61
N ILE A 77 13.44 0.42 3.46
CA ILE A 77 12.42 1.41 3.06
C ILE A 77 12.28 2.49 4.15
N ARG A 78 12.32 2.13 5.43
CA ARG A 78 12.32 3.08 6.54
C ARG A 78 13.52 4.02 6.48
N HIS A 79 14.71 3.48 6.22
CA HIS A 79 15.92 4.29 6.05
C HIS A 79 15.72 5.34 4.95
N LEU A 80 15.24 4.93 3.76
CA LEU A 80 14.94 5.84 2.65
C LEU A 80 13.87 6.89 3.02
N LEU A 81 12.81 6.48 3.71
CA LEU A 81 11.73 7.39 4.16
C LEU A 81 12.22 8.45 5.16
N ASN A 82 13.22 8.12 5.97
CA ASN A 82 13.83 9.07 6.91
C ASN A 82 14.86 9.97 6.22
N ALA A 83 15.58 9.45 5.24
CA ALA A 83 16.45 10.22 4.37
C ALA A 83 15.68 11.14 3.40
N SER A 84 14.33 11.05 3.38
CA SER A 84 13.46 11.80 2.46
C SER A 84 13.77 11.52 0.98
N GLU A 85 14.21 10.30 0.69
CA GLU A 85 14.50 9.84 -0.66
C GLU A 85 13.21 9.57 -1.44
N SER A 86 13.09 10.14 -2.63
CA SER A 86 11.89 10.02 -3.47
C SER A 86 11.57 8.57 -3.86
N MET A 87 12.59 7.73 -4.01
CA MET A 87 12.47 6.31 -4.29
C MET A 87 11.61 5.59 -3.24
N ALA A 88 11.67 6.02 -1.98
CA ALA A 88 10.89 5.43 -0.90
C ALA A 88 9.37 5.52 -1.18
N GLY A 89 8.92 6.70 -1.63
CA GLY A 89 7.52 6.92 -1.99
C GLY A 89 7.08 6.02 -3.14
N SER A 90 7.94 5.85 -4.16
CA SER A 90 7.66 4.96 -5.30
C SER A 90 7.55 3.50 -4.89
N LEU A 91 8.47 3.00 -4.05
CA LEU A 91 8.43 1.62 -3.55
C LEU A 91 7.15 1.34 -2.76
N VAL A 92 6.80 2.23 -1.81
CA VAL A 92 5.58 2.06 -1.01
C VAL A 92 4.33 2.22 -1.88
N ALA A 93 4.35 3.10 -2.89
CA ALA A 93 3.24 3.29 -3.82
C ALA A 93 3.01 2.03 -4.68
N THR A 94 4.08 1.42 -5.21
CA THR A 94 4.00 0.17 -5.95
C THR A 94 3.37 -0.95 -5.12
N HIS A 95 3.78 -1.09 -3.86
CA HIS A 95 3.16 -2.03 -2.93
C HIS A 95 1.68 -1.73 -2.67
N ASN A 96 1.35 -0.48 -2.34
CA ASN A 96 -0.03 -0.08 -2.04
C ASN A 96 -0.95 -0.29 -3.25
N LEU A 97 -0.52 0.07 -4.46
CA LEU A 97 -1.31 -0.16 -5.66
C LEU A 97 -1.54 -1.65 -5.90
N ARG A 98 -0.52 -2.49 -5.71
CA ARG A 98 -0.69 -3.94 -5.84
C ARG A 98 -1.66 -4.50 -4.79
N HIS A 99 -1.62 -4.00 -3.56
CA HIS A 99 -2.56 -4.38 -2.51
C HIS A 99 -4.01 -4.12 -2.92
N PHE A 100 -4.32 -2.93 -3.43
CA PHE A 100 -5.67 -2.60 -3.92
C PHE A 100 -6.07 -3.37 -5.18
N GLN A 101 -5.14 -3.66 -6.08
CA GLN A 101 -5.42 -4.53 -7.23
C GLN A 101 -5.79 -5.95 -6.79
N ARG A 102 -5.09 -6.50 -5.80
CA ARG A 102 -5.41 -7.81 -5.24
C ARG A 102 -6.73 -7.82 -4.50
N LEU A 103 -7.05 -6.76 -3.74
CA LEU A 103 -8.36 -6.60 -3.10
C LEU A 103 -9.52 -6.68 -4.10
N MET A 104 -9.36 -6.17 -5.31
CA MET A 104 -10.38 -6.22 -6.36
C MET A 104 -10.46 -7.57 -7.09
N LEU A 105 -9.43 -8.42 -6.96
CA LEU A 105 -9.38 -9.76 -7.54
C LEU A 105 -9.85 -10.85 -6.58
N ASP A 106 -9.71 -10.62 -5.26
CA ASP A 106 -10.19 -11.47 -4.17
C ASP A 106 -11.73 -11.47 -4.08
#